data_AF-A0A7R6WLA4-F1
#
_entry.id   AF-A0A7R6WLA4-F1
#
_cell.length_a   1.000
_cell.length_b   1.000
_cell.length_c   1.000
_cell.angle_alpha   90.00
_cell.angle_beta   90.00
_cell.angle_gamma   90.00
#
_symmetry.space_group_name_H-M   'P 1'
#
loop_
_entity.id
_entity.type
_entity.pdbx_description
1 polymer ?
#
loop_
_entity_poly.entity_id
_entity_poly.type
_entity_poly.pdbx_seq_one_letter_code
_entity_poly.pdbx_strand_id
1 'polypeptide(L)'
;MPADLPSTLLFLGRLLLGGAFVFAGLRNIQNAAFLTGLMAARGVPQARLALWAGIVLQVIAGALVVAGLWVTLACAVLVLFLIAATPMFHNFWDHQGPDRAARINGFVGNVALTGGFLALIAQSL
;
A
#
# COMPACT_ATOMS: atom_id res chain seq x y z
N MET A 1 -26.39 -15.13 13.73
CA MET A 1 -25.25 -15.88 14.30
C MET A 1 -24.28 -14.85 14.86
N PRO A 2 -23.93 -14.88 16.16
CA PRO A 2 -22.80 -14.07 16.64
C PRO A 2 -21.57 -14.43 15.82
N ALA A 3 -20.80 -13.44 15.38
CA ALA A 3 -19.57 -13.70 14.64
C ALA A 3 -18.63 -14.51 15.53
N ASP A 4 -18.16 -15.65 15.03
CA ASP A 4 -17.13 -16.44 15.68
C ASP A 4 -15.79 -15.67 15.67
N LEU A 5 -14.92 -16.00 16.62
CA LEU A 5 -13.63 -15.30 16.76
C LEU A 5 -12.80 -15.32 15.45
N PRO A 6 -12.68 -16.44 14.71
CA PRO A 6 -11.99 -16.46 13.42
C PRO A 6 -12.53 -15.45 12.39
N SER A 7 -13.85 -15.42 12.16
CA SER A 7 -14.44 -14.49 11.19
C SER A 7 -14.26 -13.03 11.59
N THR A 8 -14.34 -12.75 12.90
CA THR A 8 -14.08 -11.42 13.46
C THR A 8 -12.63 -10.99 13.22
N LEU A 9 -11.65 -11.85 13.51
CA LEU A 9 -10.23 -11.57 13.29
C LEU A 9 -9.91 -11.36 11.80
N LEU A 10 -10.51 -12.15 10.91
CA LEU A 10 -10.36 -11.99 9.46
C LEU A 10 -10.96 -10.69 8.94
N PHE A 11 -12.11 -10.26 9.48
CA PHE A 11 -12.67 -8.96 9.18
C PHE A 11 -11.72 -7.83 9.64
N LEU A 12 -11.21 -7.90 10.87
CA LEU A 12 -10.28 -6.90 11.39
C LEU A 12 -8.97 -6.85 10.60
N GLY A 13 -8.41 -7.99 10.21
CA GLY A 13 -7.20 -8.05 9.38
C GLY A 13 -7.40 -7.36 8.03
N ARG A 14 -8.51 -7.65 7.35
CA ARG A 14 -8.89 -6.97 6.09
C ARG A 14 -9.15 -5.47 6.29
N LEU A 15 -9.84 -5.11 7.36
CA LEU A 15 -10.13 -3.72 7.69
C LEU A 15 -8.85 -2.91 7.90
N LEU A 16 -7.91 -3.44 8.68
CA LEU A 16 -6.65 -2.76 8.99
C LEU A 16 -5.74 -2.68 7.75
N LEU A 17 -5.53 -3.81 7.05
CA LEU A 17 -4.67 -3.85 5.87
C LEU A 17 -5.25 -3.04 4.71
N GLY A 18 -6.51 -3.28 4.33
CA GLY A 18 -7.17 -2.54 3.26
C GLY A 18 -7.42 -1.08 3.61
N GLY A 19 -7.85 -0.81 4.84
CA GLY A 19 -8.11 0.55 5.34
C GLY A 19 -6.87 1.44 5.36
N ALA A 20 -5.70 0.88 5.68
CA ALA A 20 -4.43 1.61 5.59
C ALA A 20 -4.15 2.13 4.17
N PHE A 21 -4.52 1.36 3.13
CA PHE A 21 -4.33 1.75 1.73
C PHE A 21 -5.39 2.75 1.24
N VAL A 22 -6.64 2.60 1.68
CA VAL A 22 -7.68 3.63 1.43
C VAL A 22 -7.23 4.96 2.02
N PHE A 23 -6.80 4.96 3.29
CA PHE A 23 -6.28 6.15 3.94
C PHE A 23 -5.06 6.72 3.22
N ALA A 24 -4.09 5.88 2.86
CA ALA A 24 -2.90 6.31 2.14
C ALA A 24 -3.25 6.98 0.80
N GLY A 25 -4.17 6.39 0.02
CA GLY A 25 -4.64 6.95 -1.24
C GLY A 25 -5.28 8.33 -1.07
N LEU A 26 -6.19 8.47 -0.10
CA LEU A 26 -6.84 9.76 0.20
C LEU A 26 -5.83 10.82 0.66
N ARG A 27 -4.89 10.45 1.53
CA ARG A 27 -3.80 11.34 1.95
C ARG A 27 -2.91 11.74 0.77
N ASN A 28 -2.65 10.83 -0.17
CA ASN A 28 -1.82 11.10 -1.33
C ASN A 28 -2.48 12.07 -2.32
N ILE A 29 -3.82 12.14 -2.38
CA ILE A 29 -4.54 13.17 -3.15
C ILE A 29 -4.19 14.58 -2.62
N GLN A 30 -4.21 14.76 -1.30
CA GLN A 30 -3.88 16.04 -0.67
C GLN A 30 -2.40 16.43 -0.90
N ASN A 31 -1.53 15.44 -1.04
CA ASN A 31 -0.09 15.62 -1.24
C ASN A 31 0.34 15.49 -2.72
N ALA A 32 -0.60 15.51 -3.67
CA ALA A 32 -0.33 15.09 -5.04
C ALA A 32 0.74 15.93 -5.74
N ALA A 33 0.75 17.25 -5.50
CA ALA A 33 1.76 18.15 -6.08
C ALA A 33 3.17 17.81 -5.60
N PHE A 34 3.35 17.61 -4.29
CA PHE A 34 4.62 17.25 -3.68
C PHE A 34 5.11 15.88 -4.18
N LEU A 35 4.24 14.87 -4.16
CA LEU A 35 4.58 13.51 -4.59
C LEU A 35 4.92 13.47 -6.09
N THR A 36 4.20 14.22 -6.93
CA THR A 36 4.52 14.32 -8.36
C THR A 36 5.92 14.89 -8.58
N GLY A 37 6.29 15.95 -7.84
CA GLY A 37 7.64 16.53 -7.90
C GLY A 37 8.71 15.54 -7.48
N LEU A 38 8.48 14.79 -6.39
CA LEU A 38 9.40 13.75 -5.94
C LEU A 38 9.57 12.63 -6.97
N MET A 39 8.47 12.16 -7.57
CA MET A 39 8.50 11.13 -8.62
C MET A 39 9.22 11.61 -9.88
N ALA A 40 8.97 12.87 -10.30
CA ALA A 40 9.66 13.46 -11.45
C ALA A 40 11.17 13.60 -11.20
N ALA A 41 11.58 14.01 -9.99
CA ALA A 41 13.00 14.08 -9.60
C ALA A 41 13.67 12.70 -9.60
N ARG A 42 12.90 11.61 -9.50
CA ARG A 42 13.36 10.22 -9.63
C ARG A 42 13.32 9.69 -11.06
N GLY A 43 13.00 10.52 -12.05
CA GLY A 43 12.97 10.13 -13.45
C GLY A 43 11.76 9.27 -13.82
N VAL A 44 10.70 9.25 -13.02
CA VAL A 44 9.47 8.50 -13.35
C VAL A 44 8.82 9.13 -14.58
N PRO A 45 8.67 8.41 -15.70
CA PRO A 45 7.99 8.92 -16.87
C PRO A 45 6.53 9.25 -16.53
N GLN A 46 6.06 10.40 -17.00
CA GLN A 46 4.67 10.84 -16.75
C GLN A 46 4.28 10.78 -15.26
N ALA A 47 5.17 11.25 -14.37
CA ALA A 47 5.04 11.16 -12.91
C ALA A 47 3.63 11.48 -12.36
N ARG A 48 2.96 12.50 -12.89
CA ARG A 48 1.58 12.85 -12.49
C ARG A 48 0.59 11.74 -12.80
N LEU A 49 0.65 11.15 -14.00
CA LEU A 49 -0.23 10.05 -14.39
C LEU A 49 0.06 8.80 -13.55
N ALA A 50 1.33 8.46 -13.37
CA ALA A 50 1.75 7.34 -12.54
C ALA A 50 1.27 7.49 -11.08
N LEU A 51 1.35 8.70 -10.51
CA LEU A 51 0.85 8.99 -9.18
C LEU A 51 -0.66 8.77 -9.07
N TRP A 52 -1.44 9.34 -10.00
CA TRP A 52 -2.89 9.20 -9.97
C TRP A 52 -3.34 7.75 -10.20
N ALA A 53 -2.65 7.00 -11.06
CA ALA A 53 -2.88 5.56 -11.21
C ALA A 53 -2.62 4.82 -9.89
N GLY A 54 -1.52 5.15 -9.20
CA GLY A 54 -1.21 4.60 -7.88
C GLY A 54 -2.27 4.93 -6.83
N ILE A 55 -2.75 6.18 -6.77
CA ILE A 55 -3.82 6.62 -5.86
C ILE A 55 -5.10 5.82 -6.10
N VAL A 56 -5.55 5.73 -7.35
CA VAL A 56 -6.77 5.00 -7.72
C VAL A 56 -6.65 3.53 -7.34
N LEU A 57 -5.50 2.91 -7.64
CA LEU A 57 -5.20 1.54 -7.27
C LEU A 57 -5.26 1.32 -5.75
N GLN A 58 -4.61 2.18 -4.96
CA GLN A 58 -4.62 2.10 -3.50
C GLN A 58 -6.04 2.17 -2.93
N VAL A 59 -6.85 3.13 -3.38
CA VAL A 59 -8.20 3.33 -2.86
C VAL A 59 -9.12 2.19 -3.26
N ILE A 60 -9.13 1.80 -4.53
CA ILE A 60 -10.03 0.75 -5.03
C ILE A 60 -9.64 -0.60 -4.45
N ALA A 61 -8.37 -1.00 -4.55
CA ALA A 61 -7.93 -2.30 -4.04
C ALA A 61 -8.03 -2.37 -2.51
N GLY A 62 -7.69 -1.28 -1.81
CA GLY A 62 -7.89 -1.19 -0.36
C GLY A 62 -9.36 -1.37 0.03
N ALA A 63 -10.29 -0.69 -0.65
CA ALA A 63 -11.72 -0.83 -0.39
C ALA A 63 -12.25 -2.24 -0.69
N LEU A 64 -11.78 -2.87 -1.77
CA LEU A 64 -12.11 -4.26 -2.11
C LEU A 64 -11.65 -5.24 -1.02
N VAL A 65 -10.43 -5.06 -0.48
CA VAL A 65 -9.93 -5.86 0.65
C VAL A 65 -10.83 -5.69 1.87
N VAL A 66 -11.16 -4.46 2.25
CA VAL A 66 -12.06 -4.17 3.40
C VAL A 66 -13.44 -4.82 3.19
N ALA A 67 -14.01 -4.68 1.99
CA ALA A 67 -15.31 -5.25 1.64
C ALA A 67 -15.29 -6.78 1.55
N GLY A 68 -14.12 -7.42 1.45
CA GLY A 68 -14.02 -8.85 1.21
C GLY A 68 -14.33 -9.29 -0.21
N LEU A 69 -14.25 -8.37 -1.17
CA LEU A 69 -14.59 -8.63 -2.56
C LEU A 69 -13.29 -8.83 -3.36
N TRP A 70 -13.23 -9.91 -4.14
CA TRP A 70 -12.05 -10.25 -4.96
C TRP A 70 -10.72 -10.13 -4.21
N VAL A 71 -10.69 -10.61 -2.95
CA VAL A 71 -9.59 -10.40 -2.00
C VAL A 71 -8.24 -10.79 -2.59
N THR A 72 -8.15 -11.95 -3.23
CA THR A 72 -6.92 -12.43 -3.87
C THR A 72 -6.38 -11.45 -4.92
N LEU A 73 -7.24 -10.97 -5.82
CA LEU A 73 -6.86 -10.02 -6.86
C LEU A 73 -6.49 -8.65 -6.26
N ALA A 74 -7.30 -8.15 -5.33
CA ALA A 74 -7.06 -6.86 -4.69
C ALA A 74 -5.74 -6.84 -3.91
N CYS A 75 -5.46 -7.89 -3.14
CA CYS A 75 -4.19 -8.06 -2.42
C CYS A 75 -3.00 -8.16 -3.39
N ALA A 76 -3.11 -8.93 -4.48
CA ALA A 76 -2.03 -9.06 -5.47
C ALA A 76 -1.69 -7.71 -6.11
N VAL A 77 -2.71 -6.92 -6.43
CA VAL A 77 -2.57 -5.56 -6.96
C VAL A 77 -1.85 -4.64 -5.95
N LEU A 78 -2.19 -4.72 -4.66
CA LEU A 78 -1.51 -3.95 -3.60
C LEU A 78 -0.06 -4.41 -3.37
N VAL A 79 0.24 -5.70 -3.52
CA VAL A 79 1.62 -6.21 -3.48
C VAL A 79 2.44 -5.65 -4.64
N LEU A 80 1.91 -5.68 -5.86
CA LEU A 80 2.59 -5.08 -7.03
C LEU A 80 2.82 -3.57 -6.84
N PHE A 81 1.82 -2.87 -6.29
CA PHE A 81 1.98 -1.47 -5.93
C PHE A 81 3.11 -1.26 -4.93
N LEU A 82 3.18 -2.06 -3.86
CA LEU A 82 4.24 -1.96 -2.86
C LEU A 82 5.62 -2.22 -3.46
N ILE A 83 5.76 -3.22 -4.33
CA ILE A 83 7.02 -3.52 -5.03
C ILE A 83 7.50 -2.32 -5.86
N ALA A 84 6.59 -1.62 -6.55
CA ALA A 84 6.92 -0.44 -7.34
C ALA A 84 7.19 0.81 -6.47
N ALA A 85 6.36 1.06 -5.46
CA ALA A 85 6.42 2.27 -4.64
C ALA A 85 7.59 2.26 -3.65
N THR A 86 7.95 1.10 -3.10
CA THR A 86 9.00 0.97 -2.08
C THR A 86 10.36 1.53 -2.52
N PRO A 87 10.95 1.13 -3.66
CA PRO A 87 12.22 1.71 -4.11
C PRO A 87 12.10 3.19 -4.48
N MET A 88 10.92 3.65 -4.87
CA MET A 88 10.69 5.06 -5.22
C MET A 88 10.71 5.98 -3.99
N PHE A 89 10.06 5.58 -2.91
CA PHE A 89 9.88 6.43 -1.72
C PHE A 89 10.77 6.04 -0.53
N HIS A 90 11.28 4.80 -0.49
CA HIS A 90 12.07 4.25 0.62
C HIS A 90 13.46 3.76 0.18
N ASN A 91 14.09 4.43 -0.78
CA ASN A 91 15.49 4.22 -1.18
C ASN A 91 16.49 4.69 -0.11
N PHE A 92 16.55 3.96 1.00
CA PHE A 92 17.47 4.25 2.10
C PHE A 92 18.96 4.17 1.70
N TRP A 93 19.30 3.55 0.58
CA TRP A 93 20.67 3.44 0.08
C TRP A 93 21.26 4.79 -0.39
N ASP A 94 20.42 5.76 -0.74
CA ASP A 94 20.86 7.09 -1.21
C ASP A 94 20.80 8.17 -0.12
N HIS A 95 20.53 7.80 1.14
CA HIS A 95 20.29 8.75 2.23
C HIS A 95 21.15 8.43 3.45
N GLN A 96 21.34 9.42 4.33
CA GLN A 96 22.12 9.30 5.55
C GLN A 96 21.36 9.89 6.75
N GLY A 97 21.83 9.59 7.97
CA GLY A 97 21.29 10.16 9.21
C GLY A 97 19.80 9.83 9.43
N PRO A 98 19.03 10.74 10.05
CA PRO A 98 17.62 10.52 10.39
C PRO A 98 16.73 10.16 9.20
N ASP A 99 16.96 10.73 8.02
CA ASP A 99 16.16 10.43 6.83
C ASP A 99 16.36 8.98 6.34
N ARG A 100 17.61 8.47 6.42
CA ARG A 100 17.89 7.06 6.13
C ARG A 100 17.10 6.13 7.06
N ALA A 101 17.06 6.44 8.36
CA ALA A 101 16.32 5.64 9.33
C ALA A 101 14.81 5.63 9.04
N ALA A 102 14.23 6.79 8.72
CA ALA A 102 12.82 6.89 8.33
C ALA A 102 12.49 6.04 7.08
N ARG A 103 13.39 6.01 6.09
CA ARG A 103 13.23 5.18 4.88
C ARG A 103 13.37 3.70 5.16
N ILE A 104 14.29 3.28 6.03
CA ILE A 104 14.40 1.87 6.45
C ILE A 104 13.08 1.43 7.12
N ASN A 105 12.52 2.26 8.00
CA ASN A 105 11.24 1.96 8.64
C ASN A 105 10.10 1.81 7.61
N GLY A 106 10.04 2.71 6.63
CA GLY A 106 9.07 2.60 5.54
C GLY A 106 9.26 1.35 4.67
N PHE A 107 10.52 1.00 4.35
CA PHE A 107 10.85 -0.22 3.61
C PHE A 107 10.38 -1.47 4.37
N VAL A 108 10.76 -1.60 5.65
CA VAL A 108 10.37 -2.74 6.50
C VAL A 108 8.85 -2.79 6.69
N GLY A 109 8.20 -1.64 6.85
CA GLY A 109 6.75 -1.53 6.91
C GLY A 109 6.08 -2.10 5.65
N ASN A 110 6.59 -1.75 4.47
CA ASN A 110 6.06 -2.27 3.20
C ASN A 110 6.31 -3.77 3.02
N VAL A 111 7.44 -4.30 3.53
CA VAL A 111 7.70 -5.75 3.57
C VAL A 111 6.68 -6.45 4.46
N ALA A 112 6.41 -5.92 5.66
CA ALA A 112 5.41 -6.48 6.57
C ALA A 112 3.99 -6.45 5.97
N LEU A 113 3.60 -5.33 5.34
CA LEU A 113 2.32 -5.22 4.63
C LEU A 113 2.21 -6.23 3.49
N THR A 114 3.29 -6.42 2.72
CA THR A 114 3.34 -7.44 1.66
C THR A 114 3.08 -8.83 2.24
N GLY A 115 3.74 -9.20 3.35
CA GLY A 115 3.51 -10.46 4.04
C GLY A 115 2.06 -10.63 4.51
N GLY A 116 1.44 -9.57 5.05
CA GLY A 116 0.03 -9.57 5.43
C GLY A 116 -0.91 -9.83 4.26
N PHE A 117 -0.67 -9.21 3.11
CA PHE A 117 -1.44 -9.46 1.89
C PHE A 117 -1.25 -10.87 1.34
N LEU A 118 -0.03 -11.42 1.37
CA LEU A 118 0.23 -12.80 0.96
C LEU A 118 -0.52 -13.81 1.85
N ALA A 119 -0.59 -13.55 3.16
CA ALA A 119 -1.37 -14.37 4.08
C ALA A 119 -2.88 -14.29 3.79
N LEU A 120 -3.42 -13.10 3.49
CA LEU A 120 -4.81 -12.94 3.06
C LEU A 120 -5.11 -13.63 1.73
N ILE A 121 -4.17 -13.58 0.77
CA ILE A 121 -4.28 -14.32 -0.49
C ILE A 121 -4.40 -15.81 -0.19
N ALA A 122 -3.46 -16.38 0.58
CA ALA A 122 -3.45 -17.80 0.90
C ALA A 122 -4.74 -18.27 1.61
N GLN A 123 -5.32 -17.42 2.46
CA GLN A 123 -6.59 -17.69 3.15
C GLN A 123 -7.82 -17.62 2.23
N SER A 124 -7.73 -16.93 1.09
CA SER A 124 -8.83 -16.69 0.15
C SER A 124 -8.80 -17.59 -1.09
N LEU A 125 -7.85 -18.54 -1.15
CA LEU A 125 -7.77 -19.60 -2.17
C LEU A 125 -8.65 -20.79 -1.76
#